data_AF-A0A495T6D7-F1
#
_entry.id   AF-A0A495T6D7-F1
#
_cell.length_a   1.000
_cell.length_b   1.000
_cell.length_c   1.000
_cell.angle_alpha   90.00
_cell.angle_beta   90.00
_cell.angle_gamma   90.00
#
_symmetry.space_group_name_H-M   'P 1'
#
loop_
_entity.id
_entity.type
_entity.pdbx_description
1 polymer ?
#
loop_
_entity_poly.entity_id
_entity_poly.type
_entity_poly.pdbx_seq_one_letter_code
_entity_poly.pdbx_strand_id
1 'polypeptide(L)'
;MKKSFLKVASVSSLKEKTDRAFGAADANAQDADLWRWFTLLVQDRRLRWCQAQDRWFVSVDNRHVATESSFDQAIRSAKARVQKPDREDRAACVSP
;
A
#
# COMPACT_ATOMS: atom_id res chain seq x y z
N MET A 1 57.89 -11.32 22.67
CA MET A 1 57.18 -10.08 23.11
C MET A 1 55.86 -9.98 22.38
N LYS A 2 54.77 -9.79 23.15
CA LYS A 2 53.37 -9.86 22.71
C LYS A 2 53.02 -8.62 21.89
N LYS A 3 52.45 -8.76 20.67
CA LYS A 3 51.74 -7.65 20.01
C LYS A 3 50.36 -8.13 19.59
N SER A 4 49.39 -7.37 20.05
CA SER A 4 48.03 -7.75 20.35
C SER A 4 47.16 -7.90 19.10
N PHE A 5 46.26 -8.88 19.18
CA PHE A 5 45.07 -9.03 18.34
C PHE A 5 44.27 -7.72 18.32
N LEU A 6 44.23 -7.05 17.16
CA LEU A 6 43.20 -6.03 16.89
C LEU A 6 41.94 -6.76 16.45
N LYS A 7 40.88 -6.58 17.25
CA LYS A 7 39.55 -7.14 17.03
C LYS A 7 38.95 -6.53 15.75
N VAL A 8 39.02 -7.28 14.65
CA VAL A 8 38.18 -7.03 13.47
C VAL A 8 36.72 -7.23 13.89
N ALA A 9 36.06 -6.15 14.29
CA ALA A 9 34.61 -6.15 14.42
C ALA A 9 34.03 -6.38 13.01
N SER A 10 33.34 -7.50 12.88
CA SER A 10 32.73 -8.03 11.66
C SER A 10 31.88 -6.98 10.93
N VAL A 11 32.41 -6.46 9.80
CA VAL A 11 31.67 -5.59 8.85
C VAL A 11 30.46 -6.34 8.26
N SER A 12 30.49 -7.69 8.27
CA SER A 12 29.39 -8.54 7.83
C SER A 12 28.12 -8.38 8.69
N SER A 13 28.25 -8.06 9.98
CA SER A 13 27.11 -7.90 10.89
C SER A 13 26.34 -6.59 10.68
N LEU A 14 27.00 -5.54 10.17
CA LEU A 14 26.36 -4.25 9.89
C LEU A 14 25.54 -4.27 8.58
N LYS A 15 25.94 -5.11 7.62
CA LYS A 15 25.29 -5.22 6.31
C LYS A 15 23.94 -5.96 6.38
N GLU A 16 23.84 -6.95 7.26
CA GLU A 16 22.62 -7.74 7.43
C GLU A 16 21.54 -7.02 8.25
N LYS A 17 21.96 -6.09 9.13
CA LYS A 17 21.06 -5.30 9.98
C LYS A 17 20.45 -4.13 9.23
N THR A 18 21.17 -3.58 8.25
CA THR A 18 20.70 -2.49 7.40
C THR A 18 19.66 -2.98 6.40
N ASP A 19 19.86 -4.14 5.77
CA ASP A 19 18.92 -4.72 4.80
C ASP A 19 17.50 -4.93 5.37
N ARG A 20 17.39 -5.53 6.57
CA ARG A 20 16.09 -5.69 7.25
C ARG A 20 15.43 -4.36 7.62
N ALA A 21 16.24 -3.37 8.01
CA ALA A 21 15.74 -2.04 8.37
C ALA A 21 15.21 -1.29 7.14
N PHE A 22 15.86 -1.44 5.97
CA PHE A 22 15.37 -0.89 4.70
C PHE A 22 14.07 -1.57 4.26
N GLY A 23 13.97 -2.89 4.34
CA GLY A 23 12.74 -3.61 4.00
C GLY A 23 11.55 -3.20 4.88
N ALA A 24 11.78 -3.02 6.18
CA ALA A 24 10.75 -2.53 7.09
C ALA A 24 10.38 -1.05 6.83
N ALA A 25 11.36 -0.21 6.49
CA ALA A 25 11.12 1.21 6.19
C ALA A 25 10.31 1.38 4.90
N ASP A 26 10.57 0.58 3.87
CA ASP A 26 9.84 0.62 2.61
C ASP A 26 8.39 0.16 2.78
N ALA A 27 8.18 -0.95 3.51
CA ALA A 27 6.84 -1.40 3.87
C ALA A 27 6.06 -0.34 4.67
N ASN A 28 6.69 0.26 5.68
CA ASN A 28 6.09 1.35 6.46
C ASN A 28 5.77 2.58 5.61
N ALA A 29 6.63 2.93 4.65
CA ALA A 29 6.39 4.05 3.75
C ALA A 29 5.17 3.79 2.86
N GLN A 30 5.06 2.58 2.28
CA GLN A 30 3.91 2.18 1.48
C GLN A 30 2.60 2.20 2.29
N ASP A 31 2.64 1.71 3.53
CA ASP A 31 1.48 1.77 4.44
C ASP A 31 1.14 3.20 4.84
N ALA A 32 2.13 4.05 5.12
CA ALA A 32 1.89 5.46 5.42
C ALA A 32 1.20 6.17 4.25
N ASP A 33 1.61 5.87 3.01
CA ASP A 33 0.99 6.37 1.78
C ASP A 33 -0.44 5.86 1.59
N LEU A 34 -0.71 4.60 1.96
CA LEU A 34 -2.06 4.02 1.94
C LEU A 34 -2.97 4.71 2.95
N TRP A 35 -2.48 4.89 4.19
CA TRP A 35 -3.19 5.57 5.27
C TRP A 35 -3.46 7.04 4.95
N ARG A 36 -2.50 7.76 4.37
CA ARG A 36 -2.69 9.14 3.92
C ARG A 36 -3.82 9.25 2.91
N TRP A 37 -3.82 8.39 1.90
CA TRP A 37 -4.90 8.35 0.91
C TRP A 37 -6.26 7.98 1.54
N PHE A 38 -6.28 6.98 2.42
CA PHE A 38 -7.49 6.55 3.12
C PHE A 38 -8.09 7.67 3.98
N THR A 39 -7.26 8.32 4.81
CA THR A 39 -7.70 9.39 5.71
C THR A 39 -8.30 10.57 4.96
N LEU A 40 -7.73 10.97 3.81
CA LEU A 40 -8.31 12.01 2.96
C LEU A 40 -9.71 11.64 2.46
N LEU A 41 -9.89 10.41 1.95
CA LEU A 41 -11.20 9.97 1.46
C LEU A 41 -12.27 9.82 2.55
N VAL A 42 -11.85 9.46 3.77
CA VAL A 42 -12.73 9.42 4.93
C VAL A 42 -13.13 10.83 5.36
N GLN A 43 -12.19 11.77 5.39
CA GLN A 43 -12.47 13.18 5.68
C GLN A 43 -13.45 13.79 4.67
N ASP A 44 -13.26 13.49 3.39
CA ASP A 44 -14.17 13.92 2.31
C ASP A 44 -15.50 13.14 2.27
N ARG A 45 -15.68 12.12 3.12
CA ARG A 45 -16.84 11.20 3.10
C ARG A 45 -17.09 10.52 1.76
N ARG A 46 -16.06 10.40 0.94
CA ARG A 46 -16.09 9.75 -0.39
C ARG A 46 -15.88 8.25 -0.30
N LEU A 47 -15.37 7.74 0.81
CA LEU A 47 -15.18 6.31 1.04
C LEU A 47 -16.37 5.71 1.77
N ARG A 48 -16.93 4.62 1.22
CA ARG A 48 -17.87 3.73 1.91
C ARG A 48 -17.30 2.32 1.92
N TRP A 49 -17.32 1.68 3.09
CA TRP A 49 -16.98 0.27 3.22
C TRP A 49 -18.15 -0.50 3.83
N CYS A 50 -18.40 -1.69 3.32
CA CYS A 50 -19.34 -2.65 3.91
C CYS A 50 -18.73 -4.04 3.91
N GLN A 51 -18.85 -4.74 5.03
CA GLN A 51 -18.54 -6.17 5.11
C GLN A 51 -19.84 -6.95 4.88
N ALA A 52 -19.85 -7.83 3.89
CA ALA A 52 -20.97 -8.72 3.63
C ALA A 52 -20.46 -10.13 3.29
N GLN A 53 -20.97 -11.14 4.01
CA GLN A 53 -20.75 -12.57 3.73
C GLN A 53 -19.27 -12.91 3.47
N ASP A 54 -18.38 -12.53 4.40
CA ASP A 54 -16.92 -12.75 4.31
C ASP A 54 -16.16 -11.97 3.23
N ARG A 55 -16.80 -10.96 2.61
CA ARG A 55 -16.12 -10.06 1.68
C ARG A 55 -16.27 -8.61 2.08
N TRP A 56 -15.20 -7.86 1.86
CA TRP A 56 -15.11 -6.42 2.05
C TRP A 56 -15.38 -5.72 0.73
N PHE A 57 -16.41 -4.90 0.72
CA PHE A 57 -16.80 -4.05 -0.39
C PHE A 57 -16.34 -2.64 -0.10
N VAL A 58 -15.53 -2.09 -0.99
CA VAL A 58 -15.05 -0.71 -0.89
C VAL A 58 -15.57 0.06 -2.09
N SER A 59 -16.34 1.11 -1.79
CA SER A 59 -16.82 2.07 -2.76
C SER A 59 -16.14 3.41 -2.52
N VAL A 60 -15.59 4.00 -3.57
CA VAL A 60 -14.97 5.32 -3.55
C VAL A 60 -15.76 6.20 -4.51
N ASP A 61 -16.24 7.35 -4.04
CA ASP A 61 -16.93 8.34 -4.85
C ASP A 61 -18.20 7.81 -5.53
N ASN A 62 -19.00 7.05 -4.76
CA ASN A 62 -20.17 6.29 -5.24
C ASN A 62 -19.89 5.25 -6.34
N ARG A 63 -18.63 5.05 -6.76
CA ARG A 63 -18.22 3.96 -7.64
C ARG A 63 -17.76 2.79 -6.79
N HIS A 64 -18.35 1.61 -7.02
CA HIS A 64 -17.82 0.38 -6.46
C HIS A 64 -16.47 0.10 -7.11
N VAL A 65 -15.40 0.12 -6.32
CA VAL A 65 -14.03 0.00 -6.84
C VAL A 65 -13.47 -1.38 -6.61
N ALA A 66 -13.66 -1.99 -5.44
CA ALA A 66 -13.06 -3.29 -5.13
C ALA A 66 -13.94 -4.15 -4.22
N THR A 67 -13.85 -5.46 -4.41
CA THR A 67 -14.39 -6.47 -3.49
C THR A 67 -13.29 -7.47 -3.23
N GLU A 68 -12.84 -7.55 -1.98
CA GLU A 68 -11.78 -8.47 -1.58
C GLU A 68 -12.15 -9.21 -0.30
N SER A 69 -11.45 -10.28 0.02
CA SER A 69 -11.65 -11.07 1.24
C SER A 69 -11.15 -10.37 2.51
N SER A 70 -10.24 -9.40 2.39
CA SER A 70 -9.69 -8.63 3.50
C SER A 70 -9.80 -7.13 3.26
N PHE A 71 -9.99 -6.37 4.34
CA PHE A 71 -10.04 -4.91 4.31
C PHE A 71 -8.77 -4.29 3.70
N ASP A 72 -7.58 -4.73 4.12
CA ASP A 72 -6.31 -4.19 3.59
C ASP A 72 -6.22 -4.38 2.08
N GLN A 73 -6.51 -5.59 1.61
CA GLN A 73 -6.53 -5.91 0.18
C GLN A 73 -7.57 -5.08 -0.58
N ALA A 74 -8.75 -4.85 0.04
CA ALA A 74 -9.80 -4.03 -0.56
C ALA A 74 -9.38 -2.56 -0.70
N ILE A 75 -8.74 -1.98 0.33
CA ILE A 75 -8.25 -0.58 0.31
C ILE A 75 -7.09 -0.43 -0.67
N ARG A 76 -6.15 -1.39 -0.71
CA ARG A 76 -5.03 -1.39 -1.65
C ARG A 76 -5.51 -1.50 -3.11
N SER A 77 -6.45 -2.41 -3.36
CA SER A 77 -7.07 -2.58 -4.69
C SER A 77 -7.91 -1.37 -5.09
N ALA A 78 -8.63 -0.76 -4.15
CA ALA A 78 -9.35 0.49 -4.37
C ALA A 78 -8.39 1.62 -4.77
N LYS A 79 -7.28 1.81 -4.04
CA LYS A 79 -6.25 2.82 -4.34
C LYS A 79 -5.63 2.60 -5.72
N ALA A 80 -5.38 1.36 -6.12
CA ALA A 80 -4.84 1.04 -7.44
C ALA A 80 -5.82 1.39 -8.58
N ARG A 81 -7.11 1.10 -8.40
CA ARG A 81 -8.17 1.37 -9.39
C ARG A 81 -8.54 2.86 -9.46
N VAL A 82 -8.48 3.59 -8.36
CA VAL A 82 -8.69 5.05 -8.36
C VAL A 82 -7.54 5.78 -9.06
N GLN A 83 -6.30 5.30 -8.93
CA GLN A 83 -5.13 5.88 -9.60
C GLN A 83 -4.98 5.47 -11.07
N LYS A 84 -5.61 4.37 -11.49
CA LYS A 84 -5.89 4.06 -12.89
C LYS A 84 -7.34 4.44 -13.20
N PRO A 85 -7.71 5.72 -13.26
CA PRO A 85 -8.97 6.05 -13.91
C PRO A 85 -8.80 5.57 -15.35
N ASP A 86 -9.62 4.62 -15.75
CA ASP A 86 -9.63 4.04 -17.08
C ASP A 86 -9.55 5.20 -18.10
N ARG A 87 -8.39 5.39 -18.73
CA ARG A 87 -8.27 6.22 -19.94
C ARG A 87 -9.14 5.65 -21.07
N GLU A 88 -9.68 4.46 -20.87
CA GLU A 88 -10.49 3.69 -21.82
C GLU A 88 -11.99 4.06 -21.81
N ASP A 89 -12.52 4.72 -20.77
CA ASP A 89 -13.97 5.03 -20.70
C ASP A 89 -14.38 6.31 -21.47
N ARG A 90 -13.43 7.12 -21.96
CA ARG A 90 -13.74 8.23 -22.89
C ARG A 90 -13.65 7.86 -24.37
N ALA A 91 -13.21 6.65 -24.72
CA ALA A 91 -13.14 6.18 -26.10
C ALA A 91 -14.37 5.35 -26.53
N ALA A 92 -15.23 4.90 -25.60
CA ALA A 92 -16.32 3.98 -25.92
C ALA A 92 -17.70 4.65 -26.17
N CYS A 93 -17.85 5.96 -25.98
CA CYS A 93 -19.15 6.66 -26.15
C CYS A 93 -19.32 7.41 -27.49
N VAL A 94 -18.46 7.21 -28.49
CA VAL A 94 -18.76 7.61 -29.88
C VAL A 94 -19.07 6.34 -30.67
N SER A 95 -20.34 5.98 -30.75
CA SER A 95 -20.85 5.13 -31.83
C SER A 95 -21.73 5.98 -32.74
N PRO A 96 -21.58 5.88 -34.08
CA PRO A 96 -22.37 6.61 -35.07
C PRO A 96 -23.82 6.14 -35.15
#